data_AF-A0A3N9TY17-F1
#
_entry.id   AF-A0A3N9TY17-F1
#
_cell.length_a   1.000
_cell.length_b   1.000
_cell.length_c   1.000
_cell.angle_alpha   90.00
_cell.angle_beta   90.00
_cell.angle_gamma   90.00
#
_symmetry.space_group_name_H-M   'P 1'
#
loop_
_entity.id
_entity.type
_entity.pdbx_description
1 polymer ?
#
loop_
_entity_poly.entity_id
_entity_poly.type
_entity_poly.pdbx_seq_one_letter_code
_entity_poly.pdbx_strand_id
1 'polypeptide(L)'
;MEKWIEKILYSARWIMAPMYLGLSLVLIVLTIKFFQEVYHALSMVFTASETDLVLISLSLIDISLVGGLIIMVMFSGYENFVSKIDVEEDGEKLVWLGKLDTGSLKNKVAASIVAISSIHLLKVFMNIQNIADDKIKWYLLLHITFVLSAFVMGYLDKITKK
;
A
#
# COMPACT_ATOMS: atom_id res chain seq x y z
N MET A 1 -15.92 23.37 21.60
CA MET A 1 -15.78 23.14 20.15
C MET A 1 -14.70 22.11 19.83
N GLU A 2 -13.52 22.16 20.47
CA GLU A 2 -12.43 21.17 20.27
C GLU A 2 -12.88 19.71 20.43
N LYS A 3 -13.53 19.34 21.54
CA LYS A 3 -14.01 17.96 21.78
C LYS A 3 -14.96 17.41 20.71
N TRP A 4 -15.69 18.27 20.00
CA TRP A 4 -16.61 17.84 18.94
C TRP A 4 -15.86 17.58 17.64
N ILE A 5 -14.91 18.45 17.29
CA ILE A 5 -14.03 18.29 16.13
C ILE A 5 -13.15 17.04 16.31
N GLU A 6 -12.59 16.84 17.50
CA GLU A 6 -11.79 15.64 17.84
C GLU A 6 -12.60 14.36 17.69
N LYS A 7 -13.86 14.35 18.17
CA LYS A 7 -14.75 13.19 18.05
C LYS A 7 -15.06 12.88 16.58
N ILE A 8 -15.26 13.90 15.75
CA ILE A 8 -15.48 13.73 14.30
C ILE A 8 -14.22 13.19 13.61
N LEU A 9 -13.06 13.77 13.88
CA LEU A 9 -11.78 13.32 13.32
C LEU A 9 -11.48 11.87 13.71
N TYR A 10 -11.78 11.50 14.96
CA TYR A 10 -11.63 10.13 15.43
C TYR A 10 -12.60 9.16 14.76
N SER A 11 -13.88 9.54 14.63
CA SER A 11 -14.89 8.73 13.95
C SER A 11 -14.62 8.56 12.45
N ALA A 12 -13.94 9.51 11.80
CA ALA A 12 -13.59 9.44 10.38
C ALA A 12 -12.72 8.21 10.03
N ARG A 13 -12.02 7.61 11.01
CA ARG A 13 -11.27 6.35 10.82
C ARG A 13 -12.14 5.20 10.31
N TRP A 14 -13.43 5.18 10.67
CA TRP A 14 -14.36 4.12 10.27
C TRP A 14 -14.65 4.14 8.76
N ILE A 15 -14.33 5.22 8.06
CA ILE A 15 -14.38 5.28 6.59
C ILE A 15 -13.37 4.31 5.96
N MET A 16 -12.28 3.95 6.66
CA MET A 16 -11.29 2.99 6.17
C MET A 16 -11.83 1.56 6.15
N ALA A 17 -12.70 1.18 7.08
CA ALA A 17 -13.26 -0.18 7.17
C ALA A 17 -13.97 -0.63 5.87
N PRO A 18 -14.90 0.14 5.27
CA PRO A 18 -15.51 -0.24 3.99
C PRO A 18 -14.52 -0.22 2.83
N MET A 19 -13.45 0.58 2.87
CA MET A 19 -12.39 0.51 1.86
C MET A 19 -11.65 -0.83 1.92
N TYR A 20 -11.34 -1.34 3.11
CA TYR A 20 -10.73 -2.67 3.28
C TYR A 20 -11.67 -3.79 2.87
N LEU A 21 -12.98 -3.67 3.10
CA LEU A 21 -13.97 -4.59 2.53
C LEU A 21 -13.96 -4.56 1.00
N GLY A 22 -13.83 -3.38 0.39
CA GLY A 22 -13.65 -3.25 -1.06
C GLY A 22 -12.42 -4.00 -1.56
N LEU A 23 -11.29 -3.95 -0.84
CA LEU A 23 -10.10 -4.73 -1.17
C LEU A 23 -10.33 -6.24 -1.06
N SER A 24 -11.13 -6.71 -0.09
CA SER A 24 -11.55 -8.12 -0.03
C SER A 24 -12.33 -8.55 -1.28
N LEU A 25 -13.18 -7.68 -1.83
CA LEU A 25 -13.89 -7.96 -3.08
C LEU A 25 -12.92 -8.02 -4.27
N VAL A 26 -11.89 -7.18 -4.29
CA VAL A 26 -10.83 -7.26 -5.32
C VAL A 26 -10.10 -8.60 -5.25
N LEU A 27 -9.82 -9.13 -4.05
CA LEU A 27 -9.23 -10.46 -3.90
C LEU A 27 -10.11 -11.57 -4.48
N ILE A 28 -11.44 -11.48 -4.33
CA ILE A 28 -12.37 -12.42 -4.96
C ILE A 28 -12.26 -12.34 -6.49
N VAL A 29 -12.24 -11.13 -7.05
CA VAL A 29 -12.08 -10.92 -8.51
C VAL A 29 -10.75 -11.51 -9.00
N LEU A 30 -9.65 -11.26 -8.30
CA LEU A 30 -8.34 -11.83 -8.65
C LEU A 30 -8.33 -13.35 -8.56
N THR A 31 -8.99 -13.93 -7.55
CA THR A 31 -9.13 -15.37 -7.40
C THR A 31 -9.88 -15.97 -8.60
N ILE A 32 -10.98 -15.34 -9.03
CA ILE A 32 -11.71 -15.77 -10.22
C ILE A 32 -10.80 -15.72 -11.46
N LYS A 33 -10.07 -14.60 -11.66
CA LYS A 33 -9.16 -14.46 -12.80
C LYS A 33 -8.01 -15.47 -12.76
N PHE A 34 -7.49 -15.80 -11.58
CA PHE A 34 -6.49 -16.84 -11.39
C PHE A 34 -7.01 -18.20 -11.89
N PHE A 35 -8.20 -18.62 -11.45
CA PHE A 35 -8.77 -19.89 -11.90
C PHE A 35 -9.14 -19.90 -13.39
N GLN A 36 -9.54 -18.76 -13.96
CA GLN A 36 -9.72 -18.63 -15.41
C GLN A 36 -8.41 -18.85 -16.16
N GLU A 37 -7.30 -18.31 -15.67
CA GLU A 37 -5.98 -18.46 -16.28
C GLU A 37 -5.46 -19.90 -16.12
N VAL A 38 -5.71 -20.53 -14.98
CA VAL A 38 -5.42 -21.97 -14.77
C VAL A 38 -6.21 -22.83 -15.76
N TYR A 39 -7.49 -22.54 -15.96
CA TYR A 39 -8.30 -23.26 -16.94
C TYR A 39 -7.75 -23.10 -18.36
N HIS A 40 -7.32 -21.88 -18.72
CA HIS A 40 -6.67 -21.63 -20.00
C HIS A 40 -5.37 -22.44 -20.14
N ALA A 41 -4.52 -22.44 -19.12
CA ALA A 41 -3.27 -23.21 -19.09
C ALA A 41 -3.51 -24.70 -19.31
N LEU A 42 -4.49 -25.28 -18.61
CA LEU A 42 -4.85 -26.69 -18.73
C LEU A 42 -5.36 -27.03 -20.14
N SER A 43 -6.12 -26.13 -20.78
CA SER A 43 -6.61 -26.34 -22.14
C SER A 43 -5.50 -26.35 -23.20
N MET A 44 -4.38 -25.69 -22.92
CA MET A 44 -3.25 -25.55 -23.85
C MET A 44 -2.12 -26.56 -23.60
N VAL A 45 -2.15 -27.32 -22.50
CA VAL A 45 -0.98 -28.08 -22.01
C VAL A 45 -0.40 -29.09 -23.00
N PHE A 46 -1.22 -29.66 -23.88
CA PHE A 46 -0.79 -30.67 -24.87
C PHE A 46 -0.43 -30.08 -26.23
N THR A 47 -0.69 -28.79 -26.45
CA THR A 47 -0.56 -28.14 -27.77
C THR A 47 0.35 -26.91 -27.75
N ALA A 48 0.58 -26.32 -26.58
CA ALA A 48 1.40 -25.13 -26.39
C ALA A 48 2.90 -25.45 -26.37
N SER A 49 3.72 -24.48 -26.76
CA SER A 49 5.17 -24.59 -26.64
C SER A 49 5.61 -24.46 -25.18
N GLU A 50 6.83 -24.92 -24.86
CA GLU A 50 7.42 -24.75 -23.53
C GLU A 50 7.48 -23.26 -23.12
N THR A 51 7.77 -22.37 -24.07
CA THR A 51 7.76 -20.92 -23.84
C THR A 51 6.38 -20.40 -23.45
N ASP A 52 5.32 -20.86 -24.10
CA ASP A 52 3.95 -20.45 -23.77
C ASP A 52 3.56 -20.90 -22.36
N LEU A 53 3.94 -22.13 -21.97
CA LEU A 53 3.68 -22.65 -20.63
C LEU A 53 4.42 -21.85 -19.54
N VAL A 54 5.67 -21.43 -19.82
CA VAL A 54 6.43 -20.55 -18.92
C VAL A 54 5.74 -19.18 -18.79
N LEU A 55 5.30 -18.57 -19.89
CA LEU A 55 4.62 -17.27 -19.87
C LEU A 55 3.31 -17.31 -19.07
N ILE A 56 2.49 -18.34 -19.26
CA ILE A 56 1.24 -18.50 -18.50
C ILE A 56 1.55 -18.71 -17.01
N SER A 57 2.60 -19.46 -16.68
CA SER A 57 3.04 -19.66 -15.30
C SER A 57 3.47 -18.34 -14.63
N LEU A 58 4.21 -17.48 -15.35
CA LEU A 58 4.58 -16.16 -14.86
C LEU A 58 3.34 -15.29 -14.59
N SER A 59 2.35 -15.32 -15.48
CA SER A 59 1.07 -14.61 -15.29
C SER A 59 0.34 -15.06 -14.01
N LEU A 60 0.29 -16.37 -13.75
CA LEU A 60 -0.29 -16.93 -12.52
C LEU A 60 0.46 -16.49 -11.25
N ILE A 61 1.80 -16.45 -11.31
CA ILE A 61 2.65 -15.95 -10.23
C ILE A 61 2.35 -14.46 -9.98
N ASP A 62 2.25 -13.65 -11.02
CA ASP A 62 1.98 -12.22 -10.91
C ASP A 62 0.62 -11.95 -10.25
N ILE A 63 -0.44 -12.64 -10.66
CA ILE A 63 -1.77 -12.53 -10.03
C ILE A 63 -1.68 -12.88 -8.54
N SER A 64 -0.93 -13.94 -8.20
CA SER A 64 -0.74 -14.38 -6.81
C SER A 64 0.03 -13.33 -5.98
N LEU A 65 1.09 -12.73 -6.54
CA LEU A 65 1.87 -11.68 -5.89
C LEU A 65 1.03 -10.43 -5.62
N VAL A 66 0.20 -10.01 -6.60
CA VAL A 66 -0.74 -8.89 -6.42
C VAL A 66 -1.74 -9.20 -5.30
N GLY A 67 -2.27 -10.41 -5.24
CA GLY A 67 -3.16 -10.85 -4.17
C GLY A 67 -2.49 -10.78 -2.78
N GLY A 68 -1.26 -11.30 -2.66
CA GLY A 68 -0.48 -11.24 -1.43
C GLY A 68 -0.20 -9.81 -0.96
N LEU A 69 0.10 -8.90 -1.90
CA LEU A 69 0.30 -7.48 -1.60
C LEU A 69 -0.98 -6.82 -1.07
N ILE A 70 -2.14 -7.10 -1.69
CA ILE A 70 -3.43 -6.56 -1.24
C ILE A 70 -3.73 -7.01 0.18
N ILE A 71 -3.49 -8.29 0.51
CA ILE A 71 -3.67 -8.83 1.87
C ILE A 71 -2.77 -8.08 2.86
N MET A 72 -1.49 -7.89 2.54
CA MET A 72 -0.54 -7.18 3.40
C MET A 72 -0.99 -5.73 3.66
N VAL A 73 -1.43 -5.03 2.61
CA VAL A 73 -1.93 -3.65 2.71
C VAL A 73 -3.22 -3.59 3.53
N MET A 74 -4.15 -4.53 3.33
CA MET A 74 -5.39 -4.61 4.10
C MET A 74 -5.12 -4.81 5.58
N PHE A 75 -4.33 -5.82 5.96
CA PHE A 75 -4.06 -6.10 7.37
C PHE A 75 -3.26 -4.98 8.04
N SER A 76 -2.19 -4.51 7.40
CA SER A 76 -1.39 -3.39 7.91
C SER A 76 -2.24 -2.12 8.04
N GLY A 77 -3.06 -1.80 7.05
CA GLY A 77 -3.96 -0.65 7.09
C GLY A 77 -5.01 -0.78 8.20
N TYR A 78 -5.64 -1.95 8.33
CA TYR A 78 -6.65 -2.18 9.36
C TYR A 78 -6.05 -2.11 10.76
N GLU A 79 -4.90 -2.74 10.99
CA GLU A 79 -4.21 -2.71 12.28
C GLU A 79 -3.85 -1.28 12.69
N ASN A 80 -3.25 -0.50 11.77
CA ASN A 80 -2.75 0.83 12.08
C ASN A 80 -3.85 1.89 12.24
N PHE A 81 -4.96 1.78 11.49
CA PHE A 81 -5.96 2.86 11.43
C PHE A 81 -7.29 2.52 12.10
N VAL A 82 -7.64 1.23 12.24
CA VAL A 82 -8.94 0.81 12.80
C VAL A 82 -8.75 0.09 14.14
N SER A 83 -7.87 -0.92 14.20
CA SER A 83 -7.78 -1.82 15.36
C SER A 83 -6.99 -1.27 16.54
N LYS A 84 -5.76 -0.76 16.35
CA LYS A 84 -4.92 -0.28 17.48
C LYS A 84 -5.55 0.87 18.27
N ILE A 85 -6.39 1.67 17.61
CA ILE A 85 -7.04 2.81 18.22
C ILE A 85 -8.31 2.38 18.96
N ASP A 86 -8.72 1.11 18.99
CA ASP A 86 -9.91 0.67 19.73
C ASP A 86 -9.60 0.02 21.09
N VAL A 87 -8.33 -0.35 21.35
CA VAL A 87 -7.96 -1.18 22.52
C VAL A 87 -7.59 -0.38 23.78
N GLU A 88 -7.16 0.87 23.66
CA GLU A 88 -6.91 1.74 24.83
C GLU A 88 -8.17 2.55 25.19
N GLU A 89 -8.91 2.08 26.21
CA GLU A 89 -10.06 2.77 26.83
C GLU A 89 -9.62 4.00 27.64
N ASP A 90 -10.48 5.03 27.58
CA ASP A 90 -10.55 6.23 28.42
C ASP A 90 -9.53 7.37 28.19
N GLY A 91 -10.05 8.61 28.16
CA GLY A 91 -9.44 9.95 28.28
C GLY A 91 -8.08 10.32 27.65
N GLU A 92 -7.07 9.45 27.72
CA GLU A 92 -5.67 9.70 27.37
C GLU A 92 -5.44 9.82 25.86
N LYS A 93 -6.36 9.31 25.03
CA LYS A 93 -6.29 9.43 23.56
C LYS A 93 -6.41 10.86 23.02
N LEU A 94 -7.03 11.77 23.73
CA LEU A 94 -7.10 13.17 23.30
C LEU A 94 -5.84 13.94 23.69
N VAL A 95 -5.13 13.47 24.71
CA VAL A 95 -3.90 14.10 25.24
C VAL A 95 -2.68 13.83 24.36
N TRP A 96 -2.57 12.68 23.67
CA TRP A 96 -1.44 12.42 22.75
C TRP A 96 -1.51 13.26 21.46
N LEU A 97 -2.71 13.58 20.97
CA LEU A 97 -2.90 14.48 19.83
C LEU A 97 -2.33 15.88 20.12
N GLY A 98 -2.53 16.37 21.35
CA GLY A 98 -1.95 17.62 21.84
C GLY A 98 -0.42 17.59 22.07
N LYS A 99 0.19 16.39 22.11
CA LYS A 99 1.65 16.19 22.27
C LYS A 99 2.32 15.62 21.01
N LEU A 100 1.70 15.75 19.84
CA LEU A 100 2.33 15.37 18.58
C LEU A 100 3.53 16.26 18.31
N ASP A 101 4.70 15.80 18.75
CA ASP A 101 5.99 16.40 18.42
C ASP A 101 6.13 16.46 16.90
N THR A 102 6.22 17.67 16.37
CA THR A 102 6.26 17.96 14.94
C THR A 102 7.41 17.24 14.22
N GLY A 103 8.49 16.89 14.91
CA GLY A 103 9.58 16.05 14.36
C GLY A 103 9.11 14.63 14.04
N SER A 104 8.42 13.99 15.00
CA SER A 104 7.85 12.65 14.81
C SER A 104 6.79 12.60 13.70
N LEU A 105 6.03 13.69 13.52
CA LEU A 105 5.03 13.81 12.47
C LEU A 105 5.66 13.96 11.09
N LYS A 106 6.71 14.80 10.94
CA LYS A 106 7.43 14.98 9.67
C LYS A 106 8.00 13.67 9.15
N ASN A 107 8.64 12.90 10.02
CA ASN A 107 9.22 11.61 9.64
C ASN A 107 8.15 10.56 9.28
N LYS A 108 7.04 10.52 10.02
CA LYS A 108 5.91 9.63 9.69
C LYS A 108 5.30 9.98 8.33
N VAL A 109 5.08 11.27 8.06
CA VAL A 109 4.55 11.73 6.77
C VAL A 109 5.52 11.42 5.62
N ALA A 110 6.82 11.67 5.80
CA ALA A 110 7.83 11.34 4.79
C ALA A 110 7.85 9.83 4.49
N ALA A 111 7.83 8.99 5.53
CA ALA A 111 7.77 7.53 5.37
C ALA A 111 6.49 7.08 4.64
N SER A 112 5.33 7.66 4.96
CA SER A 112 4.07 7.37 4.25
C SER A 112 4.12 7.79 2.78
N ILE A 113 4.68 8.96 2.45
CA ILE A 113 4.84 9.42 1.06
C ILE A 113 5.73 8.46 0.28
N VAL A 114 6.86 8.05 0.85
CA VAL A 114 7.76 7.06 0.22
C VAL A 114 7.02 5.75 -0.04
N ALA A 115 6.29 5.23 0.95
CA ALA A 115 5.53 3.97 0.81
C ALA A 115 4.46 4.05 -0.29
N ILE A 116 3.66 5.14 -0.32
CA ILE A 116 2.64 5.36 -1.35
C ILE A 116 3.30 5.46 -2.74
N SER A 117 4.42 6.18 -2.84
CA SER A 117 5.17 6.32 -4.08
C SER A 117 5.76 4.99 -4.57
N SER A 118 6.23 4.11 -3.68
CA SER A 118 6.69 2.76 -4.03
C SER A 118 5.55 1.91 -4.60
N ILE A 119 4.37 1.94 -3.99
CA ILE A 119 3.19 1.22 -4.49
C ILE A 119 2.80 1.74 -5.88
N HIS A 120 2.89 3.06 -6.11
CA HIS A 120 2.61 3.65 -7.41
C HIS A 120 3.63 3.23 -8.48
N LEU A 121 4.92 3.22 -8.14
CA LEU A 121 5.96 2.78 -9.07
C LEU A 121 5.80 1.31 -9.43
N LEU A 122 5.38 0.46 -8.47
CA LEU A 122 5.03 -0.92 -8.74
C LEU A 122 3.84 -1.03 -9.72
N LYS A 123 2.80 -0.20 -9.56
CA LYS A 123 1.68 -0.14 -10.52
C LYS A 123 2.13 0.27 -11.93
N VAL A 124 3.05 1.23 -12.04
CA VAL A 124 3.65 1.63 -13.31
C VAL A 124 4.45 0.47 -13.93
N PHE A 125 5.21 -0.25 -13.11
CA PHE A 125 5.96 -1.43 -13.53
C PHE A 125 5.04 -2.57 -14.01
N MET A 126 3.94 -2.83 -13.32
CA MET A 126 2.94 -3.83 -13.75
C MET A 126 2.24 -3.46 -15.06
N ASN A 127 2.25 -2.17 -15.45
CA ASN A 127 1.62 -1.67 -16.67
C ASN A 127 2.66 -1.12 -17.67
N ILE A 128 3.89 -1.62 -17.63
CA ILE A 128 5.04 -1.02 -18.31
C ILE A 128 4.87 -0.94 -19.83
N GLN A 129 4.20 -1.92 -20.44
CA GLN A 129 3.96 -1.95 -21.89
C GLN A 129 3.01 -0.85 -22.38
N ASN A 130 2.19 -0.28 -21.48
CA ASN A 130 1.17 0.71 -21.82
C ASN A 130 1.56 2.13 -21.38
N ILE A 131 2.79 2.32 -20.88
CA ILE A 131 3.28 3.61 -20.39
C ILE A 131 4.54 3.97 -21.16
N ALA A 132 4.58 5.20 -21.67
CA ALA A 132 5.75 5.69 -22.41
C ALA A 132 7.00 5.74 -21.53
N ASP A 133 8.14 5.31 -22.09
CA ASP A 133 9.43 5.17 -21.39
C ASP A 133 9.92 6.45 -20.71
N ASP A 134 9.63 7.61 -21.30
CA ASP A 134 9.94 8.92 -20.73
C ASP A 134 9.24 9.13 -19.38
N LYS A 135 7.98 8.71 -19.27
CA LYS A 135 7.20 8.81 -18.03
C LYS A 135 7.71 7.85 -16.97
N ILE A 136 8.10 6.63 -17.34
CA ILE A 136 8.67 5.64 -16.40
C ILE A 136 9.92 6.22 -15.72
N LYS A 137 10.81 6.86 -16.50
CA LYS A 137 12.00 7.53 -15.96
C LYS A 137 11.64 8.65 -14.97
N TRP A 138 10.62 9.46 -15.28
CA TRP A 138 10.13 10.50 -14.36
C TRP A 138 9.56 9.93 -13.06
N TYR A 139 8.77 8.86 -13.13
CA TYR A 139 8.26 8.19 -11.93
C TYR A 139 9.38 7.64 -11.05
N LEU A 140 10.39 7.02 -11.65
CA LEU A 140 11.58 6.54 -10.93
C LEU A 140 12.34 7.70 -10.27
N LEU A 141 12.58 8.80 -11.00
CA LEU A 141 13.33 9.96 -10.51
C LEU A 141 12.60 10.66 -9.35
N LEU A 142 11.28 10.82 -9.45
CA LEU A 142 10.46 11.33 -8.36
C LEU A 142 10.54 10.42 -7.12
N HIS A 143 10.46 9.11 -7.31
CA HIS A 143 10.54 8.16 -6.20
C HIS A 143 11.89 8.25 -5.47
N ILE A 144 13.00 8.26 -6.21
CA ILE A 144 14.35 8.45 -5.66
C ILE A 144 14.43 9.77 -4.87
N THR A 145 13.83 10.84 -5.39
CA THR A 145 13.80 12.15 -4.71
C THR A 145 13.07 12.08 -3.37
N PHE A 146 11.93 11.38 -3.30
CA PHE A 146 11.21 11.16 -2.04
C PHE A 146 11.99 10.31 -1.05
N VAL A 147 12.63 9.23 -1.51
CA VAL A 147 13.48 8.36 -0.67
C VAL A 147 14.65 9.14 -0.07
N LEU A 148 15.36 9.91 -0.89
CA LEU A 148 16.46 10.76 -0.43
C LEU A 148 15.97 11.82 0.57
N SER A 149 14.84 12.47 0.30
CA SER A 149 14.26 13.47 1.20
C SER A 149 13.89 12.87 2.56
N ALA A 150 13.28 11.69 2.58
CA ALA A 150 12.94 10.98 3.80
C ALA A 150 14.19 10.55 4.59
N PHE A 151 15.23 10.10 3.89
CA PHE A 151 16.50 9.72 4.51
C PHE A 151 17.19 10.93 5.17
N VAL A 152 17.24 12.08 4.48
CA VAL A 152 17.80 13.33 5.01
C VAL A 152 17.02 13.79 6.24
N MET A 153 15.68 13.75 6.22
CA MET A 153 14.87 14.09 7.39
C MET A 153 15.14 13.14 8.58
N GLY A 154 15.20 11.83 8.33
CA GLY A 154 15.54 10.85 9.37
C GLY A 154 16.94 11.06 9.96
N TYR A 155 17.91 11.44 9.13
CA TYR A 155 19.27 11.76 9.55
C TYR A 155 19.35 13.04 10.38
N LEU A 156 18.69 14.13 9.95
CA LEU A 156 18.63 15.40 10.69
C LEU A 156 17.94 15.23 12.05
N ASP A 157 16.85 14.47 12.12
CA ASP A 157 16.17 14.17 13.38
C ASP A 157 17.09 13.40 14.36
N LYS A 158 17.89 12.45 13.85
CA LYS A 158 18.87 11.70 14.65
C LYS A 158 19.95 12.62 15.24
N ILE A 159 20.40 13.62 14.48
CA ILE A 159 21.43 14.57 14.95
C ILE A 159 20.83 15.58 15.96
N THR A 160 19.59 16.00 15.74
CA THR A 160 18.96 17.07 16.52
C THR A 160 18.41 16.56 17.86
N LYS A 161 18.13 15.26 18.00
CA LYS A 161 17.70 14.60 19.25
C LYS A 161 18.79 14.43 20.32
N LYS A 162 19.74 15.37 20.40
CA LYS A 162 20.70 15.45 21.52
C LYS A 162 20.08 16.09 22.75
#